data_AF-A0A4Q4UBY5-F1
#
_entry.id   AF-A0A4Q4UBY5-F1
#
_cell.length_a   1.000
_cell.length_b   1.000
_cell.length_c   1.000
_cell.angle_alpha   90.00
_cell.angle_beta   90.00
_cell.angle_gamma   90.00
#
_symmetry.space_group_name_H-M   'P 1'
#
loop_
_entity.id
_entity.type
_entity.pdbx_description
1 polymer ?
#
loop_
_entity_poly.entity_id
_entity_poly.type
_entity_poly.pdbx_seq_one_letter_code
_entity_poly.pdbx_strand_id
1 'polypeptide(L)'
;MVVKVVRPARDATPETRHQHWLDVVDSLEQTHATKFLPEREGRPYTTSTQVFADWYANLIEALDGIFREEAEDNALKVEDPEVDPRARAVLLLTKCMEFMSENRDRLGESFFEILRHHERLNRAPFTSLDKRIFDHLVAMTFMLHECDPGPHQAWNNGDLESNEAFEGVFKEFLALADEPRGNNDTRRHFIRHSQALLERAFDSLRLSKLLAEVPEDLFDEKATPTYIDFPPNSGEFSYGRSGRAGLLSLKSKLGGELTPDEQARVQEASKKRDAPAAGGRRRRKRARRANGYTMTLANADDDITLIQTLVGFRDRGDLPSSERIVTPTFRYRADIFRRYLGTISLELKVIHGAYYAPDAPPSKVGERNRLLEDLTLGINHAREEALRLRDSKSPTNVKNARIIAVKIKYMRSLYMKLLLSAEPPASEERIRQALIDRLDDWMFHEETWIESDRRSMERANLSRKSRQLYQDGIDGREESLQVLQDLRNEMEEGDSSADDDGKEEEGEEGEGGQEHEGEGRNRDAGEAARKGPDGARILRRVLRPTLPRTSVLWDEKSEWRRESWKRAVAQAHSKGIAPPPRENFRDDGPDPFAAGGPPGYDHLPTTSTWDKLAYMIVLTHWRCFQAPHL
;
A
#
# COMPACT_ATOMS: atom_id res chain seq x y z
N MET A 1 3.27 -16.28 43.41
CA MET A 1 2.07 -15.42 43.20
C MET A 1 2.40 -14.40 42.13
N VAL A 2 1.58 -14.24 41.10
CA VAL A 2 1.67 -13.03 40.26
C VAL A 2 1.10 -11.89 41.10
N VAL A 3 1.97 -11.08 41.70
CA VAL A 3 1.55 -9.92 42.49
C VAL A 3 0.99 -8.89 41.51
N LYS A 4 -0.28 -8.51 41.69
CA LYS A 4 -0.88 -7.44 40.89
C LYS A 4 -0.12 -6.15 41.19
N VAL A 5 0.42 -5.52 40.15
CA VAL A 5 1.17 -4.28 40.32
C VAL A 5 0.21 -3.19 40.82
N VAL A 6 0.50 -2.67 42.01
CA VAL A 6 -0.24 -1.55 42.61
C VAL A 6 0.75 -0.43 42.78
N ARG A 7 0.46 0.74 42.19
CA ARG A 7 1.38 1.89 42.27
C ARG A 7 1.64 2.31 43.71
N PRO A 8 2.85 2.78 44.02
CA PRO A 8 3.13 3.35 45.33
C PRO A 8 2.32 4.64 45.53
N ALA A 9 2.04 4.96 46.80
CA ALA A 9 1.32 6.18 47.15
C ALA A 9 2.15 7.42 46.75
N ARG A 10 1.50 8.46 46.20
CA ARG A 10 2.17 9.66 45.66
C ARG A 10 2.93 10.47 46.73
N ASP A 11 2.57 10.30 47.98
CA ASP A 11 3.16 10.92 49.16
C ASP A 11 4.33 10.12 49.76
N ALA A 12 4.62 8.92 49.25
CA ALA A 12 5.78 8.13 49.67
C ALA A 12 7.10 8.81 49.24
N THR A 13 8.18 8.61 50.00
CA THR A 13 9.50 9.18 49.64
C THR A 13 10.06 8.54 48.37
N PRO A 14 10.95 9.21 47.61
CA PRO A 14 11.60 8.63 46.44
C PRO A 14 12.24 7.25 46.72
N GLU A 15 12.87 7.08 47.90
CA GLU A 15 13.48 5.80 48.34
C GLU A 15 12.43 4.70 48.52
N THR A 16 11.27 5.04 49.09
CA THR A 16 10.17 4.10 49.32
C THR A 16 9.55 3.66 47.99
N ARG A 17 9.42 4.58 47.03
CA ARG A 17 8.91 4.26 45.69
C ARG A 17 9.91 3.43 44.88
N HIS A 18 11.20 3.76 44.96
CA HIS A 18 12.27 2.96 44.35
C HIS A 18 12.30 1.53 44.89
N GLN A 19 12.24 1.37 46.21
CA GLN A 19 12.19 0.05 46.84
C GLN A 19 10.94 -0.74 46.42
N HIS A 20 9.79 -0.08 46.32
CA HIS A 20 8.57 -0.70 45.82
C HIS A 20 8.75 -1.28 44.41
N TRP A 21 9.36 -0.55 43.49
CA TRP A 21 9.61 -1.06 42.14
C TRP A 21 10.64 -2.18 42.10
N LEU A 22 11.66 -2.13 42.96
CA LEU A 22 12.58 -3.26 43.15
C LEU A 22 11.84 -4.51 43.60
N ASP A 23 10.97 -4.41 44.61
CA ASP A 23 10.20 -5.55 45.13
C ASP A 23 9.26 -6.13 44.05
N VAL A 24 8.64 -5.26 43.23
CA VAL A 24 7.81 -5.67 42.10
C VAL A 24 8.64 -6.43 41.06
N VAL A 25 9.81 -5.92 40.69
CA VAL A 25 10.71 -6.58 39.72
C VAL A 25 11.24 -7.90 40.26
N ASP A 26 11.61 -7.96 41.54
CA ASP A 26 12.02 -9.20 42.22
C ASP A 26 10.92 -10.27 42.12
N SER A 27 9.65 -9.89 42.37
CA SER A 27 8.51 -10.81 42.23
C SER A 27 8.31 -11.28 40.79
N LEU A 28 8.56 -10.43 39.79
CA LEU A 28 8.48 -10.80 38.37
C LEU A 28 9.61 -11.75 37.98
N GLU A 29 10.83 -11.52 38.46
CA GLU A 29 11.98 -12.41 38.23
C GLU A 29 11.78 -13.79 38.87
N GLN A 30 11.24 -13.84 40.09
CA GLN A 30 10.90 -15.09 40.76
C GLN A 30 9.85 -15.88 39.96
N THR A 31 8.79 -15.19 39.48
CA THR A 31 7.75 -15.84 38.66
C THR A 31 8.34 -16.39 37.36
N HIS A 32 9.20 -15.62 36.69
CA HIS A 32 9.92 -16.07 35.50
C HIS A 32 10.80 -17.31 35.79
N ALA A 33 11.51 -17.33 36.93
CA ALA A 33 12.37 -18.46 37.32
C ALA A 33 11.60 -19.78 37.51
N THR A 34 10.31 -19.72 37.84
CA THR A 34 9.44 -20.90 37.89
C THR A 34 8.99 -21.42 36.52
N LYS A 35 9.44 -20.78 35.41
CA LYS A 35 8.98 -21.05 34.05
C LYS A 35 7.45 -20.98 33.89
N PHE A 36 6.81 -20.09 34.65
CA PHE A 36 5.37 -19.87 34.63
C PHE A 36 4.54 -21.11 34.98
N LEU A 37 5.10 -22.07 35.73
CA LEU A 37 4.35 -23.25 36.15
C LEU A 37 3.20 -22.85 37.09
N PRO A 38 1.95 -23.28 36.81
CA PRO A 38 0.85 -23.04 37.73
C PRO A 38 1.09 -23.78 39.05
N GLU A 39 0.93 -23.09 40.17
CA GLU A 39 1.05 -23.72 41.50
C GLU A 39 -0.12 -24.70 41.73
N ARG A 40 0.18 -25.87 42.31
CA ARG A 40 -0.72 -27.04 42.34
C ARG A 40 -1.95 -26.93 43.24
N GLU A 41 -2.06 -25.91 44.11
CA GLU A 41 -3.17 -25.81 45.07
C GLU A 41 -3.85 -24.43 45.07
N GLY A 42 -5.16 -24.41 44.80
CA GLY A 42 -6.07 -23.32 45.14
C GLY A 42 -6.01 -22.04 44.28
N ARG A 43 -5.58 -22.09 43.01
CA ARG A 43 -5.35 -20.90 42.16
C ARG A 43 -6.16 -20.83 40.86
N PRO A 44 -6.33 -19.62 40.29
CA PRO A 44 -7.19 -19.37 39.12
C PRO A 44 -6.61 -19.83 37.77
N TYR A 45 -5.34 -20.22 37.70
CA TYR A 45 -4.67 -20.55 36.44
C TYR A 45 -4.52 -22.05 36.25
N THR A 46 -4.89 -22.55 35.07
CA THR A 46 -4.79 -23.96 34.69
C THR A 46 -3.62 -24.24 33.74
N THR A 47 -3.05 -23.21 33.10
CA THR A 47 -1.93 -23.35 32.14
C THR A 47 -0.80 -22.37 32.41
N SER A 48 0.40 -22.70 31.93
CA SER A 48 1.56 -21.79 31.97
C SER A 48 1.37 -20.54 31.10
N THR A 49 0.58 -20.64 30.03
CA THR A 49 0.30 -19.54 29.11
C THR A 49 -0.59 -18.47 29.74
N GLN A 50 -1.52 -18.85 30.62
CA GLN A 50 -2.32 -17.91 31.41
C GLN A 50 -1.44 -17.17 32.43
N VAL A 51 -0.57 -17.91 33.15
CA VAL A 51 0.38 -17.31 34.10
C VAL A 51 1.32 -16.34 33.37
N PHE A 52 1.77 -16.68 32.17
CA PHE A 52 2.59 -15.80 31.34
C PHE A 52 1.85 -14.55 30.87
N ALA A 53 0.60 -14.67 30.39
CA ALA A 53 -0.19 -13.53 29.94
C ALA A 53 -0.35 -12.48 31.04
N ASP A 54 -0.71 -12.92 32.25
CA ASP A 54 -0.84 -12.04 33.42
C ASP A 54 0.51 -11.51 33.90
N TRP A 55 1.56 -12.33 33.90
CA TRP A 55 2.91 -11.86 34.22
C TRP A 55 3.39 -10.78 33.23
N TYR A 56 3.14 -10.96 31.93
CA TYR A 56 3.49 -10.00 30.89
C TYR A 56 2.71 -8.70 31.03
N ALA A 57 1.42 -8.77 31.39
CA ALA A 57 0.61 -7.60 31.74
C ALA A 57 1.21 -6.79 32.89
N ASN A 58 1.61 -7.47 33.97
CA ASN A 58 2.22 -6.86 35.15
C ASN A 58 3.60 -6.27 34.86
N LEU A 59 4.42 -6.93 34.03
CA LEU A 59 5.69 -6.37 33.57
C LEU A 59 5.50 -5.05 32.82
N ILE A 60 4.51 -4.98 31.93
CA ILE A 60 4.19 -3.74 31.19
C ILE A 60 3.70 -2.64 32.14
N GLU A 61 2.91 -2.98 33.16
CA GLU A 61 2.48 -2.01 34.19
C GLU A 61 3.63 -1.51 35.06
N ALA A 62 4.55 -2.39 35.44
CA ALA A 62 5.76 -2.02 36.16
C ALA A 62 6.62 -1.05 35.35
N LEU A 63 6.84 -1.33 34.07
CA LEU A 63 7.56 -0.43 33.17
C LEU A 63 6.86 0.94 33.05
N ASP A 64 5.54 0.98 32.86
CA ASP A 64 4.80 2.27 32.83
C ASP A 64 4.92 3.04 34.15
N GLY A 65 4.94 2.35 35.29
CA GLY A 65 5.18 2.96 36.60
C GLY A 65 6.57 3.56 36.73
N ILE A 66 7.60 2.75 36.49
CA ILE A 66 9.02 3.14 36.61
C ILE A 66 9.34 4.33 35.71
N PHE A 67 8.98 4.28 34.42
CA PHE A 67 9.26 5.36 33.47
C PHE A 67 8.52 6.67 33.79
N ARG A 68 7.35 6.60 34.43
CA ARG A 68 6.66 7.81 34.89
C ARG A 68 7.37 8.43 36.07
N GLU A 69 7.85 7.62 37.00
CA GLU A 69 8.60 8.13 38.15
C GLU A 69 9.95 8.72 37.73
N GLU A 70 10.66 8.11 36.78
CA GLU A 70 11.90 8.69 36.22
C GLU A 70 11.67 10.05 35.53
N ALA A 71 10.47 10.29 35.02
CA ALA A 71 10.10 11.57 34.42
C ALA A 71 9.79 12.65 35.48
N GLU A 72 9.68 12.31 36.76
CA GLU A 72 9.51 13.25 37.86
C GLU A 72 10.88 13.79 38.32
N ASP A 73 11.00 15.10 38.52
CA ASP A 73 12.27 15.79 38.84
C ASP A 73 12.95 15.34 40.16
N ASN A 74 12.26 14.55 40.99
CA ASN A 74 12.73 14.05 42.29
C ASN A 74 13.08 12.54 42.30
N ALA A 75 13.19 11.92 41.13
CA ALA A 75 13.57 10.51 41.01
C ALA A 75 14.99 10.24 41.54
N LEU A 76 15.18 9.07 42.16
CA LEU A 76 16.50 8.57 42.54
C LEU A 76 17.29 8.23 41.27
N LYS A 77 18.49 8.81 41.14
CA LYS A 77 19.42 8.44 40.07
C LYS A 77 20.26 7.27 40.54
N VAL A 78 20.01 6.10 39.96
CA VAL A 78 20.78 4.89 40.22
C VAL A 78 21.72 4.64 39.04
N GLU A 79 23.02 4.60 39.30
CA GLU A 79 24.04 4.38 38.25
C GLU A 79 24.35 2.89 38.03
N ASP A 80 24.06 2.04 39.02
CA ASP A 80 24.32 0.60 38.95
C ASP A 80 23.11 -0.15 38.37
N PRO A 81 23.26 -0.79 37.19
CA PRO A 81 22.18 -1.52 36.53
C PRO A 81 21.70 -2.77 37.29
N GLU A 82 22.46 -3.30 38.26
CA GLU A 82 22.04 -4.46 39.07
C GLU A 82 21.03 -4.09 40.16
N VAL A 83 21.00 -2.82 40.57
CA VAL A 83 20.03 -2.26 41.53
C VAL A 83 19.07 -1.25 40.88
N ASP A 84 19.09 -1.17 39.56
CA ASP A 84 18.15 -0.38 38.75
C ASP A 84 16.92 -1.23 38.35
N PRO A 85 15.73 -0.95 38.91
CA PRO A 85 14.51 -1.66 38.56
C PRO A 85 14.17 -1.51 37.07
N ARG A 86 14.55 -0.41 36.41
CA ARG A 86 14.33 -0.22 34.98
C ARG A 86 15.16 -1.21 34.17
N ALA A 87 16.48 -1.21 34.35
CA ALA A 87 17.37 -2.10 33.61
C ALA A 87 16.96 -3.57 33.75
N ARG A 88 16.56 -3.98 34.95
CA ARG A 88 16.08 -5.34 35.26
C ARG A 88 14.73 -5.66 34.62
N ALA A 89 13.74 -4.77 34.70
CA ALA A 89 12.46 -4.94 34.03
C ALA A 89 12.60 -5.01 32.49
N VAL A 90 13.46 -4.19 31.91
CA VAL A 90 13.77 -4.23 30.46
C VAL A 90 14.44 -5.55 30.09
N LEU A 91 15.30 -6.11 30.94
CA LEU A 91 15.89 -7.43 30.72
C LEU A 91 14.84 -8.53 30.70
N LEU A 92 13.82 -8.47 31.57
CA LEU A 92 12.71 -9.44 31.56
C LEU A 92 11.92 -9.44 30.25
N LEU A 93 11.76 -8.29 29.58
CA LEU A 93 11.13 -8.25 28.25
C LEU A 93 11.91 -9.11 27.25
N THR A 94 13.23 -9.03 27.24
CA THR A 94 14.07 -9.80 26.31
C THR A 94 13.90 -11.32 26.49
N LYS A 95 13.57 -11.77 27.70
CA LYS A 95 13.33 -13.19 28.03
C LYS A 95 11.94 -13.69 27.63
N CYS A 96 10.98 -12.80 27.40
CA CYS A 96 9.63 -13.16 26.96
C CYS A 96 9.62 -13.97 25.65
N MET A 97 10.60 -13.71 24.79
CA MET A 97 10.73 -14.34 23.48
C MET A 97 11.01 -15.84 23.58
N GLU A 98 11.77 -16.27 24.59
CA GLU A 98 12.07 -17.68 24.83
C GLU A 98 10.77 -18.44 25.11
N PHE A 99 9.95 -17.93 26.04
CA PHE A 99 8.66 -18.55 26.37
C PHE A 99 7.72 -18.62 25.17
N MET A 100 7.59 -17.53 24.40
CA MET A 100 6.74 -17.50 23.21
C MET A 100 7.21 -18.50 22.14
N SER A 101 8.51 -18.66 21.97
CA SER A 101 9.07 -19.62 21.02
C SER A 101 8.81 -21.07 21.42
N GLU A 102 8.89 -21.39 22.72
CA GLU A 102 8.66 -22.74 23.25
C GLU A 102 7.17 -23.13 23.28
N ASN A 103 6.27 -22.14 23.36
CA ASN A 103 4.83 -22.37 23.57
C ASN A 103 3.95 -21.94 22.38
N ARG A 104 4.54 -21.71 21.20
CA ARG A 104 3.85 -21.23 19.99
C ARG A 104 2.50 -21.91 19.72
N ASP A 105 2.47 -23.24 19.74
CA ASP A 105 1.28 -24.02 19.38
C ASP A 105 0.31 -24.22 20.57
N ARG A 106 0.66 -23.71 21.76
CA ARG A 106 -0.05 -23.97 23.03
C ARG A 106 -0.64 -22.72 23.67
N LEU A 107 -0.58 -21.57 22.99
CA LEU A 107 -1.07 -20.29 23.54
C LEU A 107 -2.58 -20.29 23.77
N GLY A 108 -3.36 -20.95 22.89
CA GLY A 108 -4.82 -21.03 23.01
C GLY A 108 -5.46 -19.65 23.19
N GLU A 109 -6.39 -19.52 24.13
CA GLU A 109 -7.05 -18.25 24.44
C GLU A 109 -6.09 -17.16 24.96
N SER A 110 -5.02 -17.54 25.66
CA SER A 110 -4.03 -16.61 26.20
C SER A 110 -3.29 -15.83 25.08
N PHE A 111 -3.34 -16.32 23.83
CA PHE A 111 -2.83 -15.58 22.68
C PHE A 111 -3.41 -14.16 22.61
N PHE A 112 -4.73 -14.04 22.73
CA PHE A 112 -5.42 -12.75 22.57
C PHE A 112 -5.14 -11.80 23.74
N GLU A 113 -4.94 -12.35 24.94
CA GLU A 113 -4.52 -11.58 26.12
C GLU A 113 -3.11 -11.02 25.93
N ILE A 114 -2.15 -11.87 25.52
CA ILE A 114 -0.77 -11.46 25.24
C ILE A 114 -0.74 -10.40 24.12
N LEU A 115 -1.51 -10.60 23.05
CA LEU A 115 -1.63 -9.63 21.96
C LEU A 115 -2.15 -8.28 22.47
N ARG A 116 -3.22 -8.27 23.26
CA ARG A 116 -3.78 -7.07 23.87
C ARG A 116 -2.77 -6.34 24.75
N HIS A 117 -2.03 -7.06 25.59
CA HIS A 117 -1.00 -6.47 26.45
C HIS A 117 0.17 -5.93 25.61
N HIS A 118 0.59 -6.66 24.58
CA HIS A 118 1.63 -6.20 23.66
C HIS A 118 1.23 -4.91 22.92
N GLU A 119 -0.02 -4.79 22.47
CA GLU A 119 -0.51 -3.54 21.89
C GLU A 119 -0.53 -2.38 22.90
N ARG A 120 -0.85 -2.65 24.17
CA ARG A 120 -0.77 -1.66 25.24
C ARG A 120 0.67 -1.17 25.44
N LEU A 121 1.64 -2.08 25.43
CA LEU A 121 3.06 -1.73 25.47
C LEU A 121 3.42 -0.86 24.27
N ASN A 122 3.06 -1.26 23.04
CA ASN A 122 3.38 -0.50 21.82
C ASN A 122 2.81 0.94 21.81
N ARG A 123 1.69 1.18 22.50
CA ARG A 123 1.10 2.52 22.64
C ARG A 123 1.69 3.35 23.78
N ALA A 124 2.54 2.77 24.62
CA ALA A 124 3.07 3.45 25.78
C ALA A 124 4.11 4.51 25.38
N PRO A 125 4.12 5.68 26.05
CA PRO A 125 4.93 6.83 25.65
C PRO A 125 6.44 6.60 25.80
N PHE A 126 6.85 5.65 26.64
CA PHE A 126 8.25 5.36 26.95
C PHE A 126 8.93 4.38 25.98
N THR A 127 8.18 3.80 25.04
CA THR A 127 8.70 2.76 24.12
C THR A 127 9.83 3.22 23.20
N SER A 128 9.91 4.53 22.92
CA SER A 128 10.97 5.14 22.12
C SER A 128 12.21 5.52 22.92
N LEU A 129 12.15 5.44 24.24
CA LEU A 129 13.24 5.88 25.14
C LEU A 129 14.31 4.80 25.35
N ASP A 130 13.99 3.53 25.04
CA ASP A 130 14.90 2.40 25.23
C ASP A 130 14.91 1.48 24.00
N LYS A 131 16.12 1.28 23.44
CA LYS A 131 16.31 0.43 22.26
C LYS A 131 15.88 -1.02 22.51
N ARG A 132 16.07 -1.56 23.72
CA ARG A 132 15.73 -2.96 24.03
C ARG A 132 14.22 -3.18 24.08
N ILE A 133 13.46 -2.18 24.57
CA ILE A 133 12.00 -2.21 24.52
C ILE A 133 11.53 -2.20 23.07
N PHE A 134 12.14 -1.35 22.23
CA PHE A 134 11.85 -1.31 20.80
C PHE A 134 12.17 -2.64 20.10
N ASP A 135 13.34 -3.23 20.36
CA ASP A 135 13.75 -4.51 19.78
C ASP A 135 12.78 -5.64 20.20
N HIS A 136 12.36 -5.66 21.48
CA HIS A 136 11.31 -6.56 21.98
C HIS A 136 9.97 -6.35 21.26
N LEU A 137 9.54 -5.11 21.06
CA LEU A 137 8.31 -4.80 20.35
C LEU A 137 8.32 -5.39 18.93
N VAL A 138 9.44 -5.24 18.22
CA VAL A 138 9.60 -5.80 16.87
C VAL A 138 9.50 -7.32 16.92
N ALA A 139 10.29 -7.94 17.77
CA ALA A 139 10.38 -9.40 17.87
C ALA A 139 9.05 -10.03 18.28
N MET A 140 8.40 -9.49 19.31
CA MET A 140 7.11 -9.99 19.82
C MET A 140 5.98 -9.79 18.80
N THR A 141 5.98 -8.70 18.01
CA THR A 141 4.97 -8.54 16.94
C THR A 141 5.10 -9.63 15.88
N PHE A 142 6.34 -9.97 15.48
CA PHE A 142 6.57 -11.08 14.55
C PHE A 142 6.14 -12.41 15.13
N MET A 143 6.48 -12.68 16.38
CA MET A 143 6.07 -13.91 17.06
C MET A 143 4.55 -14.02 17.19
N LEU A 144 3.86 -12.96 17.58
CA LEU A 144 2.40 -12.97 17.68
C LEU A 144 1.73 -13.18 16.32
N HIS A 145 2.30 -12.66 15.24
CA HIS A 145 1.79 -12.99 13.90
C HIS A 145 2.03 -14.47 13.56
N GLU A 146 3.19 -15.00 13.92
CA GLU A 146 3.55 -16.40 13.70
C GLU A 146 2.73 -17.38 14.55
N CYS A 147 2.28 -16.96 15.73
CA CYS A 147 1.44 -17.74 16.64
C CYS A 147 -0.06 -17.44 16.47
N ASP A 148 -0.45 -16.62 15.49
CA ASP A 148 -1.84 -16.23 15.26
C ASP A 148 -2.67 -17.51 15.01
N PRO A 149 -3.63 -17.83 15.89
CA PRO A 149 -4.49 -19.00 15.70
C PRO A 149 -5.34 -18.89 14.44
N GLY A 150 -5.43 -17.72 13.82
CA GLY A 150 -6.21 -17.46 12.63
C GLY A 150 -7.67 -17.11 12.96
N PRO A 151 -8.38 -16.51 11.99
CA PRO A 151 -9.67 -15.86 12.28
C PRO A 151 -10.82 -16.87 12.49
N HIS A 152 -10.63 -18.14 12.15
CA HIS A 152 -11.62 -19.20 12.34
C HIS A 152 -11.94 -19.49 13.82
N GLN A 153 -11.02 -19.21 14.76
CA GLN A 153 -11.26 -19.41 16.18
C GLN A 153 -12.26 -18.41 16.79
N ALA A 154 -12.52 -17.29 16.12
CA ALA A 154 -13.52 -16.32 16.55
C ALA A 154 -14.96 -16.79 16.28
N TRP A 155 -15.13 -17.89 15.53
CA TRP A 155 -16.42 -18.42 15.12
C TRP A 155 -16.87 -19.55 16.04
N ASN A 156 -18.14 -19.52 16.42
CA ASN A 156 -18.80 -20.54 17.19
C ASN A 156 -20.17 -20.86 16.54
N ASN A 157 -20.37 -22.10 16.11
CA ASN A 157 -21.61 -22.58 15.47
C ASN A 157 -22.09 -21.70 14.30
N GLY A 158 -21.17 -21.21 13.47
CA GLY A 158 -21.49 -20.45 12.24
C GLY A 158 -21.70 -18.94 12.42
N ASP A 159 -21.55 -18.41 13.64
CA ASP A 159 -21.57 -16.97 13.96
C ASP A 159 -20.33 -16.57 14.80
N LEU A 160 -20.08 -15.28 14.94
CA LEU A 160 -19.03 -14.74 15.82
C LEU A 160 -19.52 -14.68 17.27
N GLU A 161 -18.61 -14.93 18.21
CA GLU A 161 -18.93 -14.84 19.64
C GLU A 161 -19.11 -13.36 20.07
N SER A 162 -20.37 -12.96 20.31
CA SER A 162 -20.67 -11.60 20.79
C SER A 162 -20.21 -11.41 22.23
N ASN A 163 -19.81 -10.18 22.56
CA ASN A 163 -19.53 -9.74 23.92
C ASN A 163 -20.00 -8.29 24.13
N GLU A 164 -20.10 -7.89 25.40
CA GLU A 164 -20.58 -6.55 25.79
C GLU A 164 -19.77 -5.41 25.16
N ALA A 165 -18.46 -5.61 24.97
CA ALA A 165 -17.59 -4.61 24.35
C ALA A 165 -17.94 -4.40 22.87
N PHE A 166 -18.15 -5.49 22.11
CA PHE A 166 -18.61 -5.42 20.73
C PHE A 166 -19.98 -4.75 20.61
N GLU A 167 -20.95 -5.14 21.45
CA GLU A 167 -22.28 -4.52 21.43
C GLU A 167 -22.23 -3.02 21.76
N GLY A 168 -21.33 -2.60 22.66
CA GLY A 168 -21.06 -1.19 22.94
C GLY A 168 -20.51 -0.46 21.72
N VAL A 169 -19.51 -1.04 21.05
CA VAL A 169 -18.90 -0.48 19.81
C VAL A 169 -19.92 -0.39 18.68
N PHE A 170 -20.78 -1.40 18.52
CA PHE A 170 -21.81 -1.40 17.48
C PHE A 170 -22.86 -0.29 17.71
N LYS A 171 -23.28 -0.07 18.97
CA LYS A 171 -24.17 1.06 19.31
C LYS A 171 -23.52 2.42 19.02
N GLU A 172 -22.24 2.57 19.38
CA GLU A 172 -21.45 3.78 19.07
C GLU A 172 -21.37 3.99 17.55
N PHE A 173 -21.25 2.91 16.77
CA PHE A 173 -21.20 2.97 15.31
C PHE A 173 -22.53 3.40 14.68
N LEU A 174 -23.66 2.95 15.22
CA LEU A 174 -24.98 3.38 14.76
C LEU A 174 -25.21 4.87 15.02
N ALA A 175 -24.75 5.37 16.17
CA ALA A 175 -24.87 6.79 16.54
C ALA A 175 -24.06 7.73 15.63
N LEU A 176 -23.09 7.21 14.85
CA LEU A 176 -22.37 8.01 13.85
C LEU A 176 -23.32 8.64 12.81
N ALA A 177 -24.45 7.99 12.51
CA ALA A 177 -25.41 8.52 11.53
C ALA A 177 -25.98 9.89 11.95
N ASP A 178 -25.99 10.18 13.26
CA ASP A 178 -26.52 11.41 13.85
C ASP A 178 -25.46 12.53 13.98
N GLU A 179 -24.18 12.25 13.68
CA GLU A 179 -23.12 13.26 13.77
C GLU A 179 -23.27 14.35 12.69
N PRO A 180 -23.12 15.64 13.03
CA PRO A 180 -23.24 16.72 12.07
C PRO A 180 -22.08 16.74 11.06
N ARG A 181 -22.41 16.65 9.76
CA ARG A 181 -21.45 16.59 8.63
C ARG A 181 -21.41 17.89 7.81
N GLY A 182 -21.34 19.01 8.52
CA GLY A 182 -21.52 20.35 7.93
C GLY A 182 -20.35 20.88 7.10
N ASN A 183 -19.21 20.19 7.02
CA ASN A 183 -18.06 20.56 6.19
C ASN A 183 -17.13 19.37 5.88
N ASN A 184 -16.19 19.52 4.94
CA ASN A 184 -15.25 18.45 4.58
C ASN A 184 -14.38 17.93 5.75
N ASP A 185 -14.04 18.74 6.75
CA ASP A 185 -13.28 18.26 7.91
C ASP A 185 -14.12 17.32 8.79
N THR A 186 -15.37 17.68 9.07
CA THR A 186 -16.32 16.82 9.82
C THR A 186 -16.65 15.55 9.03
N ARG A 187 -16.77 15.63 7.71
CA ARG A 187 -16.93 14.48 6.80
C ARG A 187 -15.72 13.54 6.82
N ARG A 188 -14.49 14.09 6.82
CA ARG A 188 -13.26 13.29 6.99
C ARG A 188 -13.17 12.69 8.38
N HIS A 189 -13.55 13.43 9.41
CA HIS A 189 -13.60 12.90 10.78
C HIS A 189 -14.58 11.73 10.88
N PHE A 190 -15.78 11.86 10.30
CA PHE A 190 -16.79 10.81 10.23
C PHE A 190 -16.26 9.51 9.59
N ILE A 191 -15.54 9.59 8.46
CA ILE A 191 -14.89 8.40 7.86
C ILE A 191 -13.85 7.78 8.81
N ARG A 192 -13.00 8.60 9.45
CA ARG A 192 -11.99 8.10 10.40
C ARG A 192 -12.63 7.45 11.61
N HIS A 193 -13.72 8.03 12.11
CA HIS A 193 -14.44 7.52 13.26
C HIS A 193 -15.09 6.17 12.92
N SER A 194 -15.71 6.05 11.74
CA SER A 194 -16.22 4.79 11.20
C SER A 194 -15.16 3.69 11.17
N GLN A 195 -13.97 3.99 10.62
CA GLN A 195 -12.85 3.04 10.55
C GLN A 195 -12.33 2.66 11.94
N ALA A 196 -12.18 3.63 12.84
CA ALA A 196 -11.70 3.37 14.20
C ALA A 196 -12.65 2.47 15.00
N LEU A 197 -13.97 2.65 14.83
CA LEU A 197 -14.97 1.78 15.42
C LEU A 197 -14.96 0.38 14.80
N LEU A 198 -14.75 0.26 13.48
CA LEU A 198 -14.58 -1.03 12.83
C LEU A 198 -13.35 -1.79 13.38
N GLU A 199 -12.21 -1.12 13.54
CA GLU A 199 -11.02 -1.71 14.15
C GLU A 199 -11.26 -2.17 15.60
N ARG A 200 -11.99 -1.37 16.40
CA ARG A 200 -12.41 -1.75 17.76
C ARG A 200 -13.37 -2.93 17.78
N ALA A 201 -14.23 -3.07 16.77
CA ALA A 201 -15.14 -4.20 16.64
C ALA A 201 -14.36 -5.49 16.34
N PHE A 202 -13.40 -5.45 15.42
CA PHE A 202 -12.52 -6.59 15.14
C PHE A 202 -11.76 -7.03 16.40
N ASP A 203 -11.21 -6.08 17.16
CA ASP A 203 -10.55 -6.39 18.45
C ASP A 203 -11.47 -7.09 19.43
N SER A 204 -12.67 -6.54 19.58
CA SER A 204 -13.66 -7.07 20.52
C SER A 204 -14.04 -8.50 20.14
N LEU A 205 -14.11 -8.80 18.84
CA LEU A 205 -14.44 -10.13 18.31
C LEU A 205 -13.23 -11.06 18.16
N ARG A 206 -12.08 -10.72 18.76
CA ARG A 206 -10.84 -11.52 18.64
C ARG A 206 -10.38 -11.75 17.19
N LEU A 207 -10.72 -10.82 16.29
CA LEU A 207 -10.26 -10.80 14.90
C LEU A 207 -9.08 -9.83 14.76
N SER A 208 -8.13 -10.16 13.87
CA SER A 208 -7.00 -9.28 13.62
C SER A 208 -7.43 -7.94 13.01
N LYS A 209 -7.00 -6.81 13.59
CA LYS A 209 -7.17 -5.45 13.03
C LYS A 209 -6.74 -5.33 11.57
N LEU A 210 -5.78 -6.13 11.13
CA LEU A 210 -5.29 -6.09 9.76
C LEU A 210 -6.39 -6.45 8.75
N LEU A 211 -7.36 -7.24 9.18
CA LEU A 211 -8.53 -7.65 8.39
C LEU A 211 -9.62 -6.57 8.35
N ALA A 212 -9.56 -5.57 9.23
CA ALA A 212 -10.41 -4.38 9.22
C ALA A 212 -9.86 -3.29 8.28
N GLU A 213 -8.67 -3.45 7.71
CA GLU A 213 -8.10 -2.47 6.78
C GLU A 213 -8.95 -2.41 5.49
N VAL A 214 -9.21 -1.19 5.04
CA VAL A 214 -9.91 -0.94 3.77
C VAL A 214 -9.18 -1.67 2.64
N PRO A 215 -9.89 -2.44 1.79
CA PRO A 215 -9.28 -3.15 0.67
C PRO A 215 -8.48 -2.20 -0.23
N GLU A 216 -7.26 -2.57 -0.62
CA GLU A 216 -6.45 -1.77 -1.55
C GLU A 216 -7.18 -1.55 -2.90
N ASP A 217 -7.99 -2.54 -3.28
CA ASP A 217 -8.76 -2.58 -4.52
C ASP A 217 -10.11 -1.84 -4.42
N LEU A 218 -10.42 -1.19 -3.29
CA LEU A 218 -11.70 -0.50 -3.10
C LEU A 218 -11.99 0.52 -4.23
N PHE A 219 -10.95 1.15 -4.76
CA PHE A 219 -11.04 2.20 -5.78
C PHE A 219 -10.71 1.71 -7.20
N ASP A 220 -10.45 0.41 -7.40
CA ASP A 220 -10.26 -0.17 -8.73
C ASP A 220 -11.61 -0.67 -9.26
N GLU A 221 -12.19 -0.02 -10.26
CA GLU A 221 -13.49 -0.40 -10.83
C GLU A 221 -13.60 -1.88 -11.23
N LYS A 222 -12.48 -2.52 -11.58
CA LYS A 222 -12.44 -3.95 -11.96
C LYS A 222 -12.41 -4.89 -10.74
N ALA A 223 -12.13 -4.37 -9.54
CA ALA A 223 -11.91 -5.15 -8.32
C ALA A 223 -12.68 -4.64 -7.08
N THR A 224 -13.34 -3.48 -7.16
CA THR A 224 -14.19 -2.92 -6.10
C THR A 224 -15.18 -3.99 -5.64
N PRO A 225 -15.32 -4.23 -4.33
CA PRO A 225 -16.26 -5.24 -3.84
C PRO A 225 -17.69 -4.97 -4.31
N THR A 226 -18.42 -6.03 -4.69
CA THR A 226 -19.76 -5.89 -5.27
C THR A 226 -20.81 -5.42 -4.26
N TYR A 227 -20.59 -5.63 -2.95
CA TYR A 227 -21.50 -5.16 -1.90
C TYR A 227 -21.56 -3.63 -1.74
N ILE A 228 -20.77 -2.88 -2.52
CA ILE A 228 -20.80 -1.42 -2.58
C ILE A 228 -21.78 -0.92 -3.64
N ASP A 229 -21.89 -1.65 -4.76
CA ASP A 229 -22.68 -1.24 -5.94
C ASP A 229 -24.07 -1.88 -5.98
N PHE A 230 -24.21 -3.07 -5.37
CA PHE A 230 -25.42 -3.89 -5.48
C PHE A 230 -26.18 -3.95 -4.14
N PRO A 231 -27.51 -4.12 -4.17
CA PRO A 231 -28.32 -4.21 -2.96
C PRO A 231 -28.19 -5.58 -2.26
N PRO A 232 -28.43 -5.67 -0.93
CA PRO A 232 -28.27 -6.91 -0.15
C PRO A 232 -29.03 -8.12 -0.69
N ASN A 233 -30.16 -7.88 -1.34
CA ASN A 233 -31.04 -8.91 -1.90
C ASN A 233 -30.51 -9.50 -3.22
N SER A 234 -29.41 -8.99 -3.78
CA SER A 234 -28.86 -9.50 -5.04
C SER A 234 -27.84 -10.62 -4.83
N GLY A 235 -27.75 -11.51 -5.82
CA GLY A 235 -26.71 -12.54 -5.84
C GLY A 235 -25.31 -11.94 -5.94
N GLU A 236 -25.17 -10.82 -6.65
CA GLU A 236 -23.90 -10.10 -6.78
C GLU A 236 -23.38 -9.58 -5.44
N PHE A 237 -24.26 -9.03 -4.59
CA PHE A 237 -23.89 -8.53 -3.27
C PHE A 237 -23.28 -9.65 -2.42
N SER A 238 -23.94 -10.81 -2.40
CA SER A 238 -23.55 -11.94 -1.55
C SER A 238 -22.37 -12.72 -2.11
N TYR A 239 -22.41 -13.12 -3.37
CA TYR A 239 -21.47 -14.07 -3.97
C TYR A 239 -20.34 -13.39 -4.76
N GLY A 240 -20.52 -12.15 -5.21
CA GLY A 240 -19.60 -11.47 -6.11
C GLY A 240 -20.02 -11.58 -7.57
N ARG A 241 -19.21 -10.99 -8.47
CA ARG A 241 -19.44 -11.06 -9.92
C ARG A 241 -18.18 -10.75 -10.71
N SER A 242 -17.91 -11.51 -11.77
CA SER A 242 -16.83 -11.24 -12.73
C SER A 242 -15.44 -11.08 -12.10
N GLY A 243 -15.13 -11.85 -11.04
CA GLY A 243 -13.88 -11.74 -10.29
C GLY A 243 -13.85 -10.66 -9.20
N ARG A 244 -14.92 -9.86 -9.03
CA ARG A 244 -15.10 -8.93 -7.91
C ARG A 244 -15.66 -9.68 -6.70
N ALA A 245 -15.13 -9.39 -5.51
CA ALA A 245 -15.50 -10.08 -4.27
C ALA A 245 -16.87 -9.63 -3.74
N GLY A 246 -17.69 -10.60 -3.32
CA GLY A 246 -18.94 -10.36 -2.58
C GLY A 246 -18.75 -10.46 -1.07
N LEU A 247 -19.85 -10.27 -0.32
CA LEU A 247 -19.82 -10.29 1.14
C LEU A 247 -19.45 -11.67 1.72
N LEU A 248 -19.91 -12.77 1.10
CA LEU A 248 -19.58 -14.12 1.55
C LEU A 248 -18.11 -14.49 1.29
N SER A 249 -17.49 -13.90 0.27
CA SER A 249 -16.05 -14.02 0.05
C SER A 249 -15.27 -13.42 1.23
N LEU A 250 -15.78 -12.34 1.82
CA LEU A 250 -15.22 -11.74 3.02
C LEU A 250 -15.48 -12.60 4.26
N LYS A 251 -16.71 -13.11 4.43
CA LYS A 251 -17.05 -14.06 5.50
C LYS A 251 -16.06 -15.23 5.55
N SER A 252 -15.81 -15.85 4.39
CA SER A 252 -14.86 -16.95 4.27
C SER A 252 -13.41 -16.55 4.60
N LYS A 253 -12.96 -15.36 4.17
CA LYS A 253 -11.63 -14.83 4.54
C LYS A 253 -11.49 -14.59 6.05
N LEU A 254 -12.59 -14.25 6.71
CA LEU A 254 -12.65 -14.09 8.16
C LEU A 254 -12.80 -15.43 8.89
N GLY A 255 -12.72 -16.56 8.20
CA GLY A 255 -12.79 -17.89 8.82
C GLY A 255 -14.21 -18.41 9.07
N GLY A 256 -15.24 -17.70 8.59
CA GLY A 256 -16.62 -18.14 8.70
C GLY A 256 -16.95 -19.27 7.75
N GLU A 257 -17.69 -20.25 8.24
CA GLU A 257 -18.14 -21.38 7.44
C GLU A 257 -19.15 -20.92 6.38
N LEU A 258 -18.95 -21.44 5.16
CA LEU A 258 -19.88 -21.35 4.06
C LEU A 258 -20.42 -22.74 3.80
N THR A 259 -21.71 -22.83 3.47
CA THR A 259 -22.27 -24.08 2.95
C THR A 259 -21.59 -24.46 1.64
N PRO A 260 -21.54 -25.76 1.27
CA PRO A 260 -20.93 -26.19 0.02
C PRO A 260 -21.51 -25.46 -1.21
N ASP A 261 -22.81 -25.16 -1.20
CA ASP A 261 -23.50 -24.44 -2.26
C ASP A 261 -23.08 -22.97 -2.32
N GLU A 262 -22.93 -22.29 -1.18
CA GLU A 262 -22.42 -20.92 -1.12
C GLU A 262 -20.97 -20.85 -1.56
N GLN A 263 -20.15 -21.80 -1.15
CA GLN A 263 -18.74 -21.85 -1.54
C GLN A 263 -18.59 -22.10 -3.05
N ALA A 264 -19.42 -22.97 -3.63
CA ALA A 264 -19.46 -23.19 -5.07
C ALA A 264 -19.85 -21.91 -5.83
N ARG A 265 -20.87 -21.17 -5.35
CA ARG A 265 -21.30 -19.90 -5.97
C ARG A 265 -20.28 -18.79 -5.84
N VAL A 266 -19.60 -18.67 -4.68
CA VAL A 266 -18.48 -17.73 -4.50
C VAL A 266 -17.34 -18.08 -5.46
N GLN A 267 -16.99 -19.36 -5.59
CA GLN A 267 -15.96 -19.79 -6.52
C GLN A 267 -16.36 -19.51 -7.97
N GLU A 268 -17.61 -19.78 -8.35
CA GLU A 268 -18.14 -19.48 -9.69
C GLU A 268 -18.11 -17.98 -9.99
N ALA A 269 -18.53 -17.13 -9.06
CA ALA A 269 -18.48 -15.68 -9.19
C ALA A 269 -17.04 -15.13 -9.23
N SER A 270 -16.12 -15.79 -8.54
CA SER A 270 -14.68 -15.46 -8.55
C SER A 270 -13.96 -15.89 -9.81
N LYS A 271 -14.50 -16.87 -10.55
CA LYS A 271 -14.01 -17.20 -11.89
C LYS A 271 -14.27 -15.98 -12.75
N LYS A 272 -13.19 -15.32 -13.19
CA LYS A 272 -13.27 -14.41 -14.33
C LYS A 272 -13.96 -15.21 -15.42
N ARG A 273 -15.03 -14.65 -15.98
CA ARG A 273 -15.71 -15.26 -17.13
C ARG A 273 -14.61 -15.45 -18.17
N ASP A 274 -14.19 -16.70 -18.39
CA ASP A 274 -13.30 -17.01 -19.49
C ASP A 274 -13.99 -16.47 -20.73
N ALA A 275 -13.32 -15.55 -21.43
CA ALA A 275 -13.69 -15.27 -22.81
C ALA A 275 -13.84 -16.63 -23.51
N PRO A 276 -14.88 -16.83 -24.34
CA PRO A 276 -15.24 -18.15 -24.84
C PRO A 276 -13.99 -18.85 -25.39
N ALA A 277 -13.81 -20.11 -24.97
CA ALA A 277 -12.62 -20.90 -25.15
C ALA A 277 -12.04 -20.79 -26.57
N ALA A 278 -10.98 -19.99 -26.72
CA ALA A 278 -10.04 -20.15 -27.81
C ALA A 278 -9.13 -21.32 -27.41
N GLY A 279 -9.44 -22.50 -27.93
CA GLY A 279 -8.69 -23.73 -27.74
C GLY A 279 -7.18 -23.54 -27.95
N GLY A 280 -6.42 -24.41 -27.26
CA GLY A 280 -4.98 -24.34 -27.11
C GLY A 280 -4.21 -23.86 -28.33
N ARG A 281 -3.37 -22.86 -28.12
CA ARG A 281 -2.24 -22.58 -28.99
C ARG A 281 -0.99 -22.46 -28.13
N ARG A 282 -0.18 -23.54 -28.16
CA ARG A 282 1.29 -23.42 -28.31
C ARG A 282 1.58 -22.12 -29.03
N ARG A 283 2.46 -21.28 -28.46
CA ARG A 283 3.03 -20.05 -29.06
C ARG A 283 3.07 -20.17 -30.59
N ARG A 284 1.97 -19.81 -31.25
CA ARG A 284 1.92 -19.66 -32.70
C ARG A 284 2.44 -18.25 -32.90
N LYS A 285 3.50 -18.12 -33.71
CA LYS A 285 3.94 -16.87 -34.34
C LYS A 285 2.72 -15.96 -34.47
N ARG A 286 2.74 -14.85 -33.75
CA ARG A 286 1.66 -13.86 -33.80
C ARG A 286 1.46 -13.55 -35.27
N ALA A 287 0.23 -13.71 -35.76
CA ALA A 287 -0.09 -13.33 -37.13
C ALA A 287 0.36 -11.88 -37.33
N ARG A 288 1.10 -11.62 -38.43
CA ARG A 288 1.45 -10.27 -38.89
C ARG A 288 0.21 -9.40 -38.71
N ARG A 289 0.29 -8.39 -37.83
CA ARG A 289 -0.78 -7.41 -37.71
C ARG A 289 -0.80 -6.68 -39.04
N ALA A 290 -1.88 -6.86 -39.81
CA ALA A 290 -2.08 -6.20 -41.09
C ALA A 290 -2.22 -4.67 -40.97
N ASN A 291 -2.24 -4.12 -39.75
CA ASN A 291 -2.26 -2.70 -39.48
C ASN A 291 -1.05 -2.36 -38.60
N GLY A 292 -0.13 -1.55 -39.14
CA GLY A 292 1.10 -1.14 -38.48
C GLY A 292 0.90 -0.38 -37.15
N TYR A 293 1.99 -0.16 -36.44
CA TYR A 293 2.02 0.66 -35.23
C TYR A 293 1.48 2.07 -35.51
N THR A 294 0.42 2.47 -34.82
CA THR A 294 -0.26 3.78 -35.02
C THR A 294 -0.64 4.39 -33.67
N MET A 295 -0.86 5.71 -33.66
CA MET A 295 -1.22 6.46 -32.46
C MET A 295 -2.29 7.49 -32.79
N THR A 296 -3.36 7.53 -31.98
CA THR A 296 -4.41 8.55 -32.09
C THR A 296 -4.13 9.74 -31.16
N LEU A 297 -4.81 10.87 -31.39
CA LEU A 297 -4.73 12.03 -30.50
C LEU A 297 -5.09 11.66 -29.05
N ALA A 298 -6.12 10.82 -28.85
CA ALA A 298 -6.50 10.33 -27.54
C ALA A 298 -5.38 9.53 -26.86
N ASN A 299 -4.60 8.76 -27.62
CA ASN A 299 -3.44 8.05 -27.06
C ASN A 299 -2.33 9.02 -26.63
N ALA A 300 -2.12 10.12 -27.35
CA ALA A 300 -1.14 11.14 -26.96
C ALA A 300 -1.60 11.88 -25.69
N ASP A 301 -2.89 12.14 -25.57
CA ASP A 301 -3.48 12.68 -24.34
C ASP A 301 -3.38 11.72 -23.16
N ASP A 302 -3.56 10.42 -23.39
CA ASP A 302 -3.39 9.40 -22.35
C ASP A 302 -1.92 9.32 -21.90
N ASP A 303 -0.93 9.42 -22.80
CA ASP A 303 0.49 9.51 -22.43
C ASP A 303 0.80 10.75 -21.57
N ILE A 304 0.28 11.92 -21.97
CA ILE A 304 0.43 13.18 -21.22
C ILE A 304 -0.21 13.04 -19.84
N THR A 305 -1.42 12.49 -19.79
CA THR A 305 -2.17 12.30 -18.55
C THR A 305 -1.43 11.34 -17.62
N LEU A 306 -0.92 10.22 -18.14
CA LEU A 306 -0.10 9.28 -17.38
C LEU A 306 1.09 9.99 -16.72
N ILE A 307 1.85 10.78 -17.48
CA ILE A 307 3.02 11.50 -16.94
C ILE A 307 2.59 12.57 -15.92
N GLN A 308 1.55 13.35 -16.21
CA GLN A 308 1.04 14.38 -15.31
C GLN A 308 0.48 13.81 -14.01
N THR A 309 -0.22 12.69 -14.05
CA THR A 309 -0.71 11.97 -12.87
C THR A 309 0.44 11.38 -12.06
N LEU A 310 1.46 10.83 -12.73
CA LEU A 310 2.66 10.32 -12.05
C LEU A 310 3.39 11.43 -11.29
N VAL A 311 3.40 12.65 -11.83
CA VAL A 311 4.12 13.79 -11.23
C VAL A 311 3.27 14.70 -10.35
N GLY A 312 1.99 14.37 -10.17
CA GLY A 312 1.07 15.11 -9.30
C GLY A 312 0.56 16.43 -9.86
N PHE A 313 0.52 16.58 -11.19
CA PHE A 313 -0.18 17.69 -11.87
C PHE A 313 -1.66 17.38 -12.12
N ARG A 314 -2.02 16.10 -12.21
CA ARG A 314 -3.38 15.58 -12.34
C ARG A 314 -3.71 14.61 -11.23
N ASP A 315 -5.00 14.39 -11.00
CA ASP A 315 -5.45 13.48 -9.96
C ASP A 315 -5.14 12.03 -10.34
N ARG A 316 -4.96 11.17 -9.34
CA ARG A 316 -4.75 9.73 -9.59
C ARG A 316 -5.97 9.04 -10.19
N GLY A 317 -7.16 9.61 -10.02
CA GLY A 317 -8.38 9.14 -10.69
C GLY A 317 -8.33 9.31 -12.21
N ASP A 318 -7.49 10.22 -12.71
CA ASP A 318 -7.31 10.45 -14.15
C ASP A 318 -6.34 9.46 -14.80
N LEU A 319 -5.81 8.47 -14.04
CA LEU A 319 -4.80 7.55 -14.57
C LEU A 319 -5.40 6.71 -15.71
N PRO A 320 -4.85 6.80 -16.93
CA PRO A 320 -5.37 6.04 -18.05
C PRO A 320 -5.15 4.53 -17.82
N SER A 321 -6.16 3.73 -18.17
CA SER A 321 -6.06 2.27 -18.12
C SER A 321 -4.90 1.77 -18.99
N SER A 322 -4.24 0.68 -18.58
CA SER A 322 -3.10 0.13 -19.34
C SER A 322 -3.44 -0.28 -20.78
N GLU A 323 -4.72 -0.53 -21.08
CA GLU A 323 -5.22 -0.85 -22.42
C GLU A 323 -5.26 0.38 -23.36
N ARG A 324 -5.24 1.60 -22.80
CA ARG A 324 -5.28 2.87 -23.55
C ARG A 324 -3.89 3.41 -23.90
N ILE A 325 -2.86 2.95 -23.19
CA ILE A 325 -1.47 3.33 -23.42
C ILE A 325 -0.89 2.43 -24.52
N VAL A 326 -0.54 3.04 -25.65
CA VAL A 326 -0.12 2.33 -26.87
C VAL A 326 1.22 1.61 -26.69
N THR A 327 2.15 2.19 -25.92
CA THR A 327 3.45 1.58 -25.58
C THR A 327 3.77 1.78 -24.10
N PRO A 328 3.30 0.89 -23.22
CA PRO A 328 3.62 0.98 -21.81
C PRO A 328 5.12 0.74 -21.59
N THR A 329 5.76 1.63 -20.85
CA THR A 329 7.10 1.43 -20.28
C THR A 329 7.01 0.66 -18.96
N PHE A 330 8.10 0.05 -18.54
CA PHE A 330 8.17 -0.67 -17.27
C PHE A 330 7.77 0.23 -16.09
N ARG A 331 6.97 -0.32 -15.17
CA ARG A 331 6.41 0.45 -14.04
C ARG A 331 7.53 1.01 -13.16
N TYR A 332 7.43 2.30 -12.85
CA TYR A 332 8.37 2.95 -11.93
C TYR A 332 8.31 2.30 -10.54
N ARG A 333 9.46 2.07 -9.92
CA ARG A 333 9.51 1.74 -8.49
C ARG A 333 9.02 2.95 -7.68
N ALA A 334 7.94 2.75 -6.94
CA ALA A 334 7.21 3.84 -6.30
C ALA A 334 8.05 4.63 -5.30
N ASP A 335 9.01 4.00 -4.63
CA ASP A 335 9.92 4.64 -3.67
C ASP A 335 10.97 5.52 -4.36
N ILE A 336 11.53 5.08 -5.49
CA ILE A 336 12.51 5.83 -6.26
C ILE A 336 11.85 7.01 -6.96
N PHE A 337 10.72 6.79 -7.60
CA PHE A 337 10.00 7.86 -8.30
C PHE A 337 9.53 8.95 -7.33
N ARG A 338 9.02 8.58 -6.14
CA ARG A 338 8.68 9.56 -5.08
C ARG A 338 9.85 10.43 -4.65
N ARG A 339 11.07 9.89 -4.57
CA ARG A 339 12.27 10.67 -4.23
C ARG A 339 12.65 11.69 -5.30
N TYR A 340 12.26 11.44 -6.55
CA TYR A 340 12.55 12.32 -7.69
C TYR A 340 11.38 13.25 -8.04
N LEU A 341 10.19 12.96 -7.50
CA LEU A 341 8.93 13.63 -7.79
C LEU A 341 9.04 15.16 -7.74
N GLY A 342 9.61 15.72 -6.68
CA GLY A 342 9.72 17.18 -6.55
C GLY A 342 10.57 17.83 -7.65
N THR A 343 11.66 17.18 -8.07
CA THR A 343 12.52 17.69 -9.15
C THR A 343 11.86 17.49 -10.51
N ILE A 344 11.25 16.32 -10.77
CA ILE A 344 10.54 16.05 -12.02
C ILE A 344 9.37 17.04 -12.19
N SER A 345 8.63 17.31 -11.11
CA SER A 345 7.53 18.29 -11.10
C SER A 345 8.02 19.69 -11.45
N LEU A 346 9.16 20.12 -10.92
CA LEU A 346 9.72 21.42 -11.25
C LEU A 346 10.10 21.52 -12.74
N GLU A 347 10.79 20.50 -13.27
CA GLU A 347 11.16 20.43 -14.69
C GLU A 347 9.93 20.45 -15.62
N LEU A 348 8.87 19.72 -15.26
CA LEU A 348 7.65 19.70 -16.06
C LEU A 348 6.89 21.03 -15.99
N LYS A 349 6.92 21.75 -14.87
CA LYS A 349 6.35 23.11 -14.78
C LYS A 349 7.09 24.07 -15.72
N VAL A 350 8.42 23.95 -15.81
CA VAL A 350 9.22 24.74 -16.76
C VAL A 350 8.80 24.44 -18.19
N ILE A 351 8.60 23.17 -18.55
CA ILE A 351 8.12 22.79 -19.90
C ILE A 351 6.72 23.35 -20.18
N HIS A 352 5.79 23.27 -19.22
CA HIS A 352 4.46 23.85 -19.35
C HIS A 352 4.49 25.36 -19.62
N GLY A 353 5.39 26.08 -18.95
CA GLY A 353 5.55 27.53 -19.15
C GLY A 353 6.33 27.89 -20.42
N ALA A 354 7.28 27.04 -20.83
CA ALA A 354 8.16 27.32 -21.96
C ALA A 354 7.56 26.94 -23.33
N TYR A 355 6.76 25.88 -23.39
CA TYR A 355 6.15 25.41 -24.64
C TYR A 355 4.65 25.71 -24.68
N TYR A 356 3.83 24.85 -24.09
CA TYR A 356 2.40 25.07 -23.95
C TYR A 356 1.79 24.15 -22.88
N ALA A 357 0.61 24.51 -22.37
CA ALA A 357 -0.20 23.65 -21.53
C ALA A 357 -1.02 22.69 -22.41
N PRO A 358 -1.04 21.37 -22.14
CA PRO A 358 -1.77 20.40 -22.96
C PRO A 358 -3.23 20.73 -23.19
N ASP A 359 -3.87 21.37 -22.22
CA ASP A 359 -5.30 21.72 -22.25
C ASP A 359 -5.58 23.00 -23.06
N ALA A 360 -4.54 23.70 -23.50
CA ALA A 360 -4.62 24.90 -24.31
C ALA A 360 -3.55 24.88 -25.42
N PRO A 361 -3.67 24.00 -26.44
CA PRO A 361 -2.75 23.98 -27.57
C PRO A 361 -2.86 25.26 -28.40
N PRO A 362 -1.77 25.68 -29.07
CA PRO A 362 -1.76 26.87 -29.93
C PRO A 362 -2.75 26.74 -31.08
N SER A 363 -3.58 27.76 -31.29
CA SER A 363 -4.59 27.79 -32.36
C SER A 363 -4.04 28.27 -33.71
N LYS A 364 -2.88 28.95 -33.73
CA LYS A 364 -2.26 29.47 -34.95
C LYS A 364 -1.26 28.47 -35.54
N VAL A 365 -1.39 28.20 -36.84
CA VAL A 365 -0.50 27.25 -37.57
C VAL A 365 0.97 27.63 -37.48
N GLY A 366 1.32 28.91 -37.62
CA GLY A 366 2.72 29.37 -37.53
C GLY A 366 3.33 29.19 -36.14
N GLU A 367 2.54 29.38 -35.09
CA GLU A 367 2.95 29.17 -33.70
C GLU A 367 3.11 27.68 -33.38
N ARG A 368 2.20 26.84 -33.88
CA ARG A 368 2.29 25.37 -33.78
C ARG A 368 3.55 24.83 -34.44
N ASN A 369 3.86 25.26 -35.66
CA ASN A 369 5.05 24.78 -36.38
C ASN A 369 6.34 25.20 -35.68
N ARG A 370 6.42 26.44 -35.20
CA ARG A 370 7.54 26.91 -34.38
C ARG A 370 7.70 26.06 -33.11
N LEU A 371 6.60 25.75 -32.42
CA LEU A 371 6.66 24.92 -31.21
C LEU A 371 7.08 23.47 -31.50
N LEU A 372 6.72 22.90 -32.65
CA LEU A 372 7.21 21.58 -33.07
C LEU A 372 8.73 21.58 -33.31
N GLU A 373 9.27 22.64 -33.91
CA GLU A 373 10.72 22.84 -34.08
C GLU A 373 11.42 23.04 -32.74
N ASP A 374 10.89 23.92 -31.88
CA ASP A 374 11.42 24.19 -30.55
C ASP A 374 11.43 22.91 -29.68
N LEU A 375 10.36 22.10 -29.71
CA LEU A 375 10.28 20.82 -29.01
C LEU A 375 11.32 19.81 -29.55
N THR A 376 11.54 19.77 -30.86
CA THR A 376 12.54 18.88 -31.48
C THR A 376 13.95 19.24 -31.01
N LEU A 377 14.29 20.54 -31.02
CA LEU A 377 15.56 21.04 -30.49
C LEU A 377 15.71 20.75 -28.99
N GLY A 378 14.66 20.98 -28.22
CA GLY A 378 14.62 20.71 -26.78
C GLY A 378 14.81 19.23 -26.44
N ILE A 379 14.19 18.33 -27.21
CA ILE A 379 14.35 16.87 -27.05
C ILE A 379 15.78 16.46 -27.37
N ASN A 380 16.36 16.94 -28.48
CA ASN A 380 17.72 16.58 -28.86
C ASN A 380 18.76 17.08 -27.84
N HIS A 381 18.65 18.33 -27.38
CA HIS A 381 19.50 18.86 -26.32
C HIS A 381 19.37 18.03 -25.02
N ALA A 382 18.14 17.66 -24.66
CA ALA A 382 17.90 16.82 -23.48
C ALA A 382 18.49 15.41 -23.64
N ARG A 383 18.44 14.81 -24.83
CA ARG A 383 19.08 13.51 -25.11
C ARG A 383 20.60 13.58 -24.91
N GLU A 384 21.26 14.59 -25.48
CA GLU A 384 22.70 14.80 -25.33
C GLU A 384 23.10 15.01 -23.87
N GLU A 385 22.34 15.84 -23.15
CA GLU A 385 22.58 16.07 -21.72
C GLU A 385 22.38 14.80 -20.90
N ALA A 386 21.31 14.04 -21.17
CA ALA A 386 21.03 12.79 -20.49
C ALA A 386 22.12 11.74 -20.75
N LEU A 387 22.62 11.60 -21.98
CA LEU A 387 23.74 10.73 -22.31
C LEU A 387 25.00 11.11 -21.52
N ARG A 388 25.38 12.39 -21.55
CA ARG A 388 26.54 12.91 -20.81
C ARG A 388 26.44 12.64 -19.30
N LEU A 389 25.24 12.80 -18.73
CA LEU A 389 25.00 12.56 -17.31
C LEU A 389 24.91 11.06 -16.97
N ARG A 390 24.33 10.27 -17.88
CA ARG A 390 24.23 8.81 -17.78
C ARG A 390 25.62 8.21 -17.73
N ASP A 391 26.60 8.70 -18.46
CA ASP A 391 27.96 8.15 -18.48
C ASP A 391 28.82 8.59 -17.27
N SER A 392 28.28 9.45 -16.40
CA SER A 392 28.99 9.95 -15.22
C SER A 392 28.93 8.99 -14.02
N LYS A 393 30.06 8.82 -13.31
CA LYS A 393 30.14 8.04 -12.07
C LYS A 393 29.39 8.67 -10.87
N SER A 394 28.94 9.92 -10.98
CA SER A 394 28.27 10.63 -9.89
C SER A 394 26.82 10.14 -9.70
N PRO A 395 26.41 9.71 -8.49
CA PRO A 395 25.02 9.33 -8.21
C PRO A 395 24.00 10.44 -8.50
N THR A 396 24.39 11.70 -8.33
CA THR A 396 23.54 12.86 -8.62
C THR A 396 23.34 13.02 -10.13
N ASN A 397 24.38 12.80 -10.94
CA ASN A 397 24.28 12.88 -12.39
C ASN A 397 23.42 11.73 -12.94
N VAL A 398 23.59 10.53 -12.39
CA VAL A 398 22.77 9.37 -12.71
C VAL A 398 21.29 9.61 -12.36
N LYS A 399 20.99 10.24 -11.20
CA LYS A 399 19.64 10.69 -10.86
C LYS A 399 19.12 11.69 -11.89
N ASN A 400 19.91 12.70 -12.27
CA ASN A 400 19.50 13.73 -13.22
C ASN A 400 19.24 13.15 -14.62
N ALA A 401 20.03 12.18 -15.08
CA ALA A 401 19.78 11.47 -16.33
C ALA A 401 18.39 10.80 -16.35
N ARG A 402 17.97 10.15 -15.26
CA ARG A 402 16.61 9.58 -15.12
C ARG A 402 15.51 10.64 -15.21
N ILE A 403 15.72 11.79 -14.59
CA ILE A 403 14.77 12.90 -14.61
C ILE A 403 14.64 13.45 -16.02
N ILE A 404 15.76 13.64 -16.72
CA ILE A 404 15.76 14.09 -18.12
C ILE A 404 15.12 13.04 -19.04
N ALA A 405 15.30 11.75 -18.78
CA ALA A 405 14.60 10.71 -19.54
C ALA A 405 13.07 10.78 -19.38
N VAL A 406 12.54 11.16 -18.20
CA VAL A 406 11.10 11.43 -18.02
C VAL A 406 10.70 12.72 -18.75
N LYS A 407 11.54 13.75 -18.70
CA LYS A 407 11.38 15.03 -19.39
C LYS A 407 11.23 14.84 -20.91
N ILE A 408 12.08 14.02 -21.51
CA ILE A 408 12.07 13.68 -22.94
C ILE A 408 10.74 13.02 -23.31
N LYS A 409 10.28 12.01 -22.55
CA LYS A 409 8.98 11.37 -22.79
C LYS A 409 7.85 12.39 -22.80
N TYR A 410 7.83 13.31 -21.83
CA TYR A 410 6.80 14.33 -21.77
C TYR A 410 6.83 15.28 -22.96
N MET A 411 8.01 15.82 -23.31
CA MET A 411 8.16 16.70 -24.47
C MET A 411 7.76 15.98 -25.77
N ARG A 412 8.08 14.69 -25.92
CA ARG A 412 7.67 13.89 -27.07
C ARG A 412 6.16 13.64 -27.11
N SER A 413 5.51 13.43 -25.96
CA SER A 413 4.04 13.33 -25.91
C SER A 413 3.36 14.65 -26.30
N LEU A 414 3.91 15.80 -25.86
CA LEU A 414 3.46 17.12 -26.32
C LEU A 414 3.66 17.31 -27.82
N TYR A 415 4.79 16.86 -28.36
CA TYR A 415 5.09 16.90 -29.79
C TYR A 415 4.06 16.07 -30.58
N MET A 416 3.78 14.84 -30.15
CA MET A 416 2.77 13.98 -30.78
C MET A 416 1.39 14.60 -30.75
N LYS A 417 0.99 15.21 -29.63
CA LYS A 417 -0.30 15.91 -29.52
C LYS A 417 -0.40 17.03 -30.56
N LEU A 418 0.60 17.91 -30.66
CA LEU A 418 0.61 19.00 -31.64
C LEU A 418 0.61 18.51 -33.09
N LEU A 419 1.34 17.43 -33.37
CA LEU A 419 1.44 16.86 -34.71
C LEU A 419 0.10 16.23 -35.15
N LEU A 420 -0.55 15.49 -34.25
CA LEU A 420 -1.81 14.80 -34.51
C LEU A 420 -3.01 15.77 -34.49
N SER A 421 -2.93 16.89 -33.78
CA SER A 421 -3.94 17.95 -33.78
C SER A 421 -3.75 18.96 -34.93
N ALA A 422 -2.91 18.65 -35.92
CA ALA A 422 -2.59 19.58 -36.98
C ALA A 422 -3.74 19.72 -37.99
N GLU A 423 -4.14 20.96 -38.27
CA GLU A 423 -4.96 21.35 -39.42
C GLU A 423 -4.11 22.23 -40.36
N PRO A 424 -3.95 21.88 -41.65
CA PRO A 424 -4.27 20.57 -42.25
C PRO A 424 -3.44 19.43 -41.60
N PRO A 425 -3.90 18.16 -41.70
CA PRO A 425 -3.22 17.01 -41.08
C PRO A 425 -1.79 16.87 -41.59
N ALA A 426 -0.89 16.45 -40.70
CA ALA A 426 0.49 16.14 -41.06
C ALA A 426 0.54 14.99 -42.09
N SER A 427 1.56 14.99 -42.95
CA SER A 427 1.78 13.88 -43.88
C SER A 427 1.99 12.57 -43.12
N GLU A 428 1.56 11.46 -43.70
CA GLU A 428 1.73 10.12 -43.11
C GLU A 428 3.21 9.82 -42.82
N GLU A 429 4.10 10.23 -43.71
CA GLU A 429 5.56 10.11 -43.53
C GLU A 429 6.06 10.86 -42.28
N ARG A 430 5.56 12.08 -42.06
CA ARG A 430 5.94 12.87 -40.89
C ARG A 430 5.40 12.25 -39.59
N ILE A 431 4.22 11.64 -39.64
CA ILE A 431 3.63 10.92 -38.50
C ILE A 431 4.42 9.64 -38.22
N ARG A 432 4.78 8.88 -39.26
CA ARG A 432 5.60 7.67 -39.18
C ARG A 432 6.97 7.95 -38.57
N GLN A 433 7.70 8.94 -39.08
CA GLN A 433 8.98 9.34 -38.49
C GLN A 433 8.85 9.78 -37.03
N ALA A 434 7.79 10.54 -36.69
CA ALA A 434 7.53 10.94 -35.31
C ALA A 434 7.24 9.74 -34.38
N LEU A 435 6.61 8.69 -34.89
CA LEU A 435 6.37 7.45 -34.15
C LEU A 435 7.67 6.66 -33.94
N ILE A 436 8.57 6.64 -34.93
CA ILE A 436 9.91 6.03 -34.80
C ILE A 436 10.70 6.79 -33.73
N ASP A 437 10.79 8.11 -33.84
CA ASP A 437 11.47 8.97 -32.86
C ASP A 437 10.92 8.78 -31.45
N ARG A 438 9.61 8.54 -31.32
CA ARG A 438 8.96 8.25 -30.04
C ARG A 438 9.36 6.88 -29.50
N LEU A 439 9.43 5.85 -30.33
CA LEU A 439 9.93 4.53 -29.90
C LEU A 439 11.39 4.63 -29.44
N ASP A 440 12.23 5.39 -30.15
CA ASP A 440 13.61 5.67 -29.76
C ASP A 440 13.68 6.37 -28.40
N ASP A 441 12.81 7.36 -28.15
CA ASP A 441 12.73 8.03 -26.84
C ASP A 441 12.29 7.10 -25.70
N TRP A 442 11.42 6.13 -25.98
CA TRP A 442 10.95 5.16 -25.00
C TRP A 442 12.02 4.10 -24.73
N MET A 443 12.76 3.66 -25.75
CA MET A 443 13.93 2.79 -25.60
C MET A 443 15.03 3.50 -24.80
N PHE A 444 15.37 4.74 -25.17
CA PHE A 444 16.32 5.58 -24.44
C PHE A 444 15.94 5.73 -22.96
N HIS A 445 14.64 5.86 -22.68
CA HIS A 445 14.14 5.90 -21.32
C HIS A 445 14.44 4.60 -20.57
N GLU A 446 14.11 3.43 -21.13
CA GLU A 446 14.38 2.15 -20.49
C GLU A 446 15.88 1.91 -20.27
N GLU A 447 16.71 2.17 -21.27
CA GLU A 447 18.16 2.06 -21.18
C GLU A 447 18.75 2.92 -20.06
N THR A 448 18.31 4.17 -19.97
CA THR A 448 18.78 5.11 -18.92
C THR A 448 18.43 4.60 -17.53
N TRP A 449 17.27 3.96 -17.38
CA TRP A 449 16.85 3.40 -16.10
C TRP A 449 17.60 2.11 -15.75
N ILE A 450 17.78 1.20 -16.72
CA ILE A 450 18.57 -0.04 -16.59
C ILE A 450 20.00 0.30 -16.15
N GLU A 451 20.68 1.18 -16.88
CA GLU A 451 22.08 1.54 -16.61
C GLU A 451 22.24 2.15 -15.21
N SER A 452 21.28 2.99 -14.82
CA SER A 452 21.27 3.57 -13.49
C SER A 452 20.98 2.55 -12.37
N ASP A 453 20.18 1.52 -12.64
CA ASP A 453 19.92 0.43 -11.70
C ASP A 453 21.14 -0.50 -11.57
N ARG A 454 21.82 -0.81 -12.67
CA ARG A 454 23.11 -1.54 -12.67
C ARG A 454 24.15 -0.83 -11.81
N ARG A 455 24.33 0.49 -11.97
CA ARG A 455 25.24 1.27 -11.11
C ARG A 455 24.82 1.37 -9.66
N SER A 456 23.52 1.34 -9.41
CA SER A 456 23.03 1.29 -8.04
C SER A 456 23.44 -0.04 -7.38
N MET A 457 23.43 -1.15 -8.14
CA MET A 457 23.86 -2.48 -7.69
C MET A 457 25.36 -2.59 -7.38
N GLU A 458 26.21 -1.82 -8.04
CA GLU A 458 27.67 -1.80 -7.83
C GLU A 458 28.09 -1.27 -6.44
N ARG A 459 27.16 -0.73 -5.64
CA ARG A 459 27.46 -0.21 -4.30
C ARG A 459 27.75 -1.35 -3.31
N ALA A 460 28.87 -1.21 -2.59
CA ALA A 460 29.43 -2.24 -1.69
C ALA A 460 28.48 -2.73 -0.57
N ASN A 461 27.45 -1.96 -0.16
CA ASN A 461 26.62 -2.24 1.02
C ASN A 461 25.15 -2.54 0.71
N LEU A 462 24.82 -3.07 -0.47
CA LEU A 462 23.44 -3.48 -0.77
C LEU A 462 23.08 -4.83 -0.17
N SER A 463 21.95 -4.88 0.55
CA SER A 463 21.36 -6.13 1.03
C SER A 463 21.00 -7.06 -0.14
N ARG A 464 21.03 -8.38 0.09
CA ARG A 464 20.62 -9.39 -0.92
C ARG A 464 19.22 -9.12 -1.48
N LYS A 465 18.28 -8.74 -0.61
CA LYS A 465 16.90 -8.37 -0.99
C LYS A 465 16.87 -7.13 -1.90
N SER A 466 17.68 -6.11 -1.57
CA SER A 466 17.78 -4.91 -2.41
C SER A 466 18.39 -5.23 -3.77
N ARG A 467 19.44 -6.05 -3.84
CA ARG A 467 20.05 -6.48 -5.12
C ARG A 467 19.04 -7.22 -5.99
N GLN A 468 18.27 -8.14 -5.42
CA GLN A 468 17.22 -8.85 -6.16
C GLN A 468 16.17 -7.89 -6.71
N LEU A 469 15.71 -6.90 -5.93
CA LEU A 469 14.78 -5.87 -6.40
C LEU A 469 15.33 -4.96 -7.51
N TYR A 470 16.66 -4.80 -7.61
CA TYR A 470 17.26 -4.11 -8.76
C TYR A 470 17.34 -5.06 -9.96
N GLN A 471 17.71 -6.32 -9.76
CA GLN A 471 17.78 -7.31 -10.83
C GLN A 471 16.41 -7.55 -11.47
N ASP A 472 15.36 -7.84 -10.68
CA ASP A 472 13.99 -8.04 -11.18
C ASP A 472 13.50 -6.80 -11.98
N GLY A 473 13.91 -5.61 -11.55
CA GLY A 473 13.60 -4.36 -12.24
C GLY A 473 14.41 -4.14 -13.53
N ILE A 474 15.63 -4.67 -13.62
CA ILE A 474 16.45 -4.66 -14.84
C ILE A 474 15.86 -5.65 -15.84
N ASP A 475 15.60 -6.89 -15.42
CA ASP A 475 15.09 -7.97 -16.27
C ASP A 475 13.76 -7.55 -16.93
N GLY A 476 12.83 -7.01 -16.12
CA GLY A 476 11.54 -6.53 -16.66
C GLY A 476 11.64 -5.32 -17.60
N ARG A 477 12.69 -4.48 -17.44
CA ARG A 477 12.95 -3.37 -18.38
C ARG A 477 13.60 -3.85 -19.66
N GLU A 478 14.47 -4.86 -19.60
CA GLU A 478 15.05 -5.50 -20.78
C GLU A 478 13.99 -6.20 -21.63
N GLU A 479 13.01 -6.86 -20.99
CA GLU A 479 11.82 -7.38 -21.69
C GLU A 479 11.02 -6.27 -22.38
N SER A 480 10.80 -5.14 -21.70
CA SER A 480 10.13 -3.98 -22.28
C SER A 480 10.91 -3.38 -23.45
N LEU A 481 12.24 -3.35 -23.37
CA LEU A 481 13.12 -2.83 -24.41
C LEU A 481 13.05 -3.71 -25.66
N GLN A 482 13.04 -5.04 -25.50
CA GLN A 482 12.88 -5.97 -26.62
C GLN A 482 11.56 -5.73 -27.36
N VAL A 483 10.45 -5.56 -26.64
CA VAL A 483 9.14 -5.28 -27.24
C VAL A 483 9.15 -3.95 -28.03
N LEU A 484 9.81 -2.91 -27.50
CA LEU A 484 9.93 -1.62 -28.19
C LEU A 484 10.79 -1.74 -29.45
N GLN A 485 11.87 -2.52 -29.39
CA GLN A 485 12.75 -2.75 -30.52
C GLN A 485 12.06 -3.57 -31.63
N ASP A 486 11.26 -4.58 -31.26
CA ASP A 486 10.44 -5.33 -32.22
C ASP A 486 9.46 -4.40 -32.95
N LEU A 487 8.77 -3.51 -32.22
CA LEU A 487 7.86 -2.52 -32.82
C LEU A 487 8.57 -1.52 -33.74
N ARG A 488 9.79 -1.11 -33.38
CA ARG A 488 10.62 -0.21 -34.20
C ARG A 488 11.03 -0.88 -35.50
N ASN A 489 11.51 -2.12 -35.42
CA ASN A 489 11.90 -2.91 -36.58
C ASN A 489 10.70 -3.20 -37.50
N GLU A 490 9.53 -3.55 -36.94
CA GLU A 490 8.30 -3.73 -37.71
C GLU A 490 7.91 -2.45 -38.48
N MET A 491 8.17 -1.27 -37.92
CA MET A 491 7.95 -0.01 -38.64
C MET A 491 8.97 0.20 -39.75
N GLU A 492 10.27 0.01 -39.50
CA GLU A 492 11.32 0.18 -40.52
C GLU A 492 11.22 -0.84 -41.67
N GLU A 493 10.85 -2.08 -41.37
CA GLU A 493 10.68 -3.16 -42.36
C GLU A 493 9.42 -2.98 -43.25
N GLY A 494 8.46 -2.15 -42.83
CA GLY A 494 7.28 -1.82 -43.64
C GLY A 494 7.58 -1.05 -44.94
N ASP A 495 8.82 -0.57 -45.13
CA ASP A 495 9.28 0.12 -46.35
C ASP A 495 9.98 -0.79 -47.36
N SER A 496 10.34 -2.03 -47.00
CA SER A 496 11.17 -2.88 -47.87
C SER A 496 10.42 -3.90 -48.71
N SER A 497 9.07 -3.86 -48.77
CA SER A 497 8.27 -4.84 -49.53
C SER A 497 7.27 -4.26 -50.53
N ALA A 498 7.61 -3.13 -51.16
CA ALA A 498 6.90 -2.66 -52.35
C ALA A 498 7.91 -2.45 -53.48
N ASP A 499 8.53 -3.56 -53.92
CA ASP A 499 9.06 -3.80 -55.27
C ASP A 499 9.92 -5.07 -55.23
N ASP A 500 9.30 -6.24 -55.37
CA ASP A 500 9.87 -7.29 -56.24
C ASP A 500 8.80 -8.31 -56.61
N ASP A 501 8.36 -8.23 -57.86
CA ASP A 501 7.56 -9.23 -58.54
C ASP A 501 8.42 -10.47 -58.79
N GLY A 502 7.92 -11.62 -58.33
CA GLY A 502 8.18 -12.91 -58.96
C GLY A 502 9.49 -13.60 -58.59
N LYS A 503 9.37 -14.69 -57.81
CA LYS A 503 9.79 -16.02 -58.27
C LYS A 503 9.28 -17.14 -57.36
N GLU A 504 8.73 -18.13 -58.03
CA GLU A 504 8.54 -19.51 -57.57
C GLU A 504 9.89 -20.12 -57.13
N GLU A 505 9.85 -20.97 -56.11
CA GLU A 505 10.63 -22.21 -55.94
C GLU A 505 10.20 -22.81 -54.58
N GLU A 506 9.40 -23.89 -54.58
CA GLU A 506 9.86 -25.29 -54.37
C GLU A 506 10.74 -25.39 -53.11
N GLY A 507 10.30 -25.98 -52.00
CA GLY A 507 9.85 -27.36 -51.88
C GLY A 507 11.05 -28.22 -51.52
N GLU A 508 11.35 -28.42 -50.23
CA GLU A 508 12.14 -29.57 -49.80
C GLU A 508 11.84 -29.99 -48.36
N GLU A 509 11.61 -31.29 -48.24
CA GLU A 509 11.31 -32.06 -47.04
C GLU A 509 12.56 -32.26 -46.17
N GLY A 510 12.36 -32.51 -44.88
CA GLY A 510 13.41 -32.90 -43.96
C GLY A 510 12.82 -33.50 -42.68
N GLU A 511 12.54 -34.80 -42.74
CA GLU A 511 12.25 -35.68 -41.61
C GLU A 511 13.38 -35.68 -40.55
N GLY A 512 13.03 -36.04 -39.31
CA GLY A 512 14.01 -36.53 -38.34
C GLY A 512 13.63 -36.27 -36.90
N GLY A 513 12.79 -37.14 -36.32
CA GLY A 513 12.62 -37.22 -34.87
C GLY A 513 13.78 -37.96 -34.22
N GLN A 514 14.06 -37.64 -32.95
CA GLN A 514 14.58 -38.62 -31.99
C GLN A 514 14.24 -38.23 -30.56
N GLU A 515 13.89 -39.29 -29.83
CA GLU A 515 13.37 -39.36 -28.48
C GLU A 515 14.46 -39.07 -27.43
N HIS A 516 14.06 -38.55 -26.26
CA HIS A 516 14.67 -39.03 -25.03
C HIS A 516 13.64 -39.09 -23.90
N GLU A 517 13.56 -40.29 -23.35
CA GLU A 517 12.72 -40.79 -22.28
C GLU A 517 12.90 -40.01 -20.97
N GLY A 518 11.78 -39.69 -20.34
CA GLY A 518 11.74 -39.30 -18.93
C GLY A 518 11.43 -40.52 -18.08
N GLU A 519 12.41 -41.00 -17.31
CA GLU A 519 12.17 -41.82 -16.13
C GLU A 519 12.23 -40.95 -14.88
N GLY A 520 11.13 -40.94 -14.13
CA GLY A 520 11.06 -40.32 -12.81
C GLY A 520 11.44 -41.28 -11.70
N ARG A 521 11.82 -40.72 -10.54
CA ARG A 521 11.32 -41.16 -9.22
C ARG A 521 11.70 -40.19 -8.08
N ASN A 522 10.63 -39.75 -7.41
CA ASN A 522 10.40 -39.59 -5.97
C ASN A 522 11.35 -38.76 -5.06
N ARG A 523 10.73 -37.67 -4.56
CA ARG A 523 10.49 -37.28 -3.15
C ARG A 523 11.66 -37.24 -2.16
N ASP A 524 11.89 -36.03 -1.63
CA ASP A 524 11.76 -35.63 -0.20
C ASP A 524 11.46 -34.11 -0.20
N ALA A 525 10.31 -33.61 0.26
CA ALA A 525 9.83 -33.46 1.65
C ALA A 525 10.75 -32.59 2.54
N GLY A 526 10.54 -31.26 2.50
CA GLY A 526 11.07 -30.32 3.49
C GLY A 526 11.16 -28.88 2.95
N GLU A 527 10.68 -27.91 3.74
CA GLU A 527 10.76 -26.46 3.53
C GLU A 527 9.81 -25.82 2.48
N ALA A 528 8.52 -25.83 2.80
CA ALA A 528 7.64 -24.74 2.36
C ALA A 528 8.00 -23.45 3.13
N ALA A 529 8.90 -22.66 2.56
CA ALA A 529 9.17 -21.29 2.98
C ALA A 529 7.92 -20.41 2.81
N ARG A 530 7.12 -20.27 3.87
CA ARG A 530 6.10 -19.20 3.95
C ARG A 530 6.80 -17.89 4.33
N LYS A 531 7.28 -17.16 3.34
CA LYS A 531 7.59 -15.71 3.46
C LYS A 531 6.64 -14.94 2.55
N GLY A 532 5.45 -14.64 3.07
CA GLY A 532 4.47 -13.77 2.43
C GLY A 532 4.76 -12.26 2.63
N PRO A 533 4.01 -11.37 1.94
CA PRO A 533 4.11 -9.91 2.00
C PRO A 533 3.84 -9.27 3.38
N ASP A 534 3.38 -10.03 4.37
CA ASP A 534 2.95 -9.52 5.68
C ASP A 534 4.09 -9.04 6.59
N GLY A 535 5.29 -9.60 6.48
CA GLY A 535 6.42 -9.20 7.33
C GLY A 535 6.83 -7.73 7.19
N ALA A 536 6.63 -7.13 6.01
CA ALA A 536 6.88 -5.71 5.78
C ALA A 536 5.78 -4.79 6.33
N ARG A 537 4.52 -5.29 6.38
CA ARG A 537 3.37 -4.60 6.98
C ARG A 537 3.50 -4.57 8.50
N ILE A 538 3.97 -5.67 9.07
CA ILE A 538 4.27 -5.86 10.50
C ILE A 538 5.40 -4.92 10.94
N LEU A 539 6.55 -4.93 10.25
CA LEU A 539 7.67 -4.02 10.51
C LEU A 539 7.27 -2.53 10.47
N ARG A 540 6.42 -2.13 9.52
CA ARG A 540 5.92 -0.74 9.43
C ARG A 540 5.08 -0.33 10.65
N ARG A 541 4.37 -1.26 11.29
CA ARG A 541 3.48 -0.99 12.44
C ARG A 541 4.25 -0.84 13.74
N VAL A 542 5.39 -1.52 13.86
CA VAL A 542 6.30 -1.39 15.00
C VAL A 542 7.20 -0.16 14.86
N LEU A 543 7.72 0.08 13.65
CA LEU A 543 8.54 1.27 13.36
C LEU A 543 7.74 2.58 13.37
N ARG A 544 6.40 2.51 13.34
CA ARG A 544 5.48 3.66 13.40
C ARG A 544 4.22 3.25 14.16
N PRO A 545 4.12 3.53 15.48
CA PRO A 545 2.86 3.42 16.21
C PRO A 545 1.79 4.13 15.39
N THR A 546 0.72 3.40 15.10
CA THR A 546 -0.31 3.87 14.17
C THR A 546 -1.08 4.98 14.85
N LEU A 547 -0.64 6.23 14.64
CA LEU A 547 -1.62 7.30 14.46
C LEU A 547 -2.54 6.84 13.33
N PRO A 548 -3.88 6.97 13.49
CA PRO A 548 -4.85 6.42 12.56
C PRO A 548 -4.43 6.73 11.12
N ARG A 549 -4.23 5.68 10.31
CA ARG A 549 -3.61 5.78 8.99
C ARG A 549 -4.31 6.85 8.15
N THR A 550 -3.56 7.92 7.90
CA THR A 550 -3.90 9.10 7.10
C THR A 550 -3.77 8.82 5.59
N SER A 551 -4.43 7.80 5.03
CA SER A 551 -4.25 7.52 3.58
C SER A 551 -5.50 7.48 2.71
N VAL A 552 -6.69 7.78 3.24
CA VAL A 552 -7.90 7.99 2.41
C VAL A 552 -8.34 9.47 2.39
N LEU A 553 -7.80 10.29 3.30
CA LEU A 553 -8.33 11.63 3.61
C LEU A 553 -7.24 12.71 3.63
N TRP A 554 -6.05 12.40 3.11
CA TRP A 554 -4.96 13.36 3.00
C TRP A 554 -5.06 14.04 1.64
N ASP A 555 -5.97 15.01 1.59
CA ASP A 555 -5.94 16.02 0.56
C ASP A 555 -4.77 16.98 0.86
N GLU A 556 -3.59 16.58 0.38
CA GLU A 556 -2.36 17.36 0.47
C GLU A 556 -2.57 18.78 -0.07
N LYS A 557 -3.49 18.98 -1.02
CA LYS A 557 -3.83 20.29 -1.60
C LYS A 557 -4.59 21.16 -0.60
N SER A 558 -5.48 20.62 0.22
CA SER A 558 -6.17 21.39 1.27
C SER A 558 -5.32 21.65 2.49
N GLU A 559 -4.47 20.69 2.91
CA GLU A 559 -3.47 20.95 3.96
C GLU A 559 -2.44 21.98 3.51
N TRP A 560 -1.96 21.88 2.27
CA TRP A 560 -1.03 22.86 1.70
C TRP A 560 -1.66 24.25 1.56
N ARG A 561 -2.94 24.34 1.19
CA ARG A 561 -3.71 25.62 1.17
C ARG A 561 -3.88 26.20 2.57
N ARG A 562 -4.23 25.37 3.57
CA ARG A 562 -4.31 25.79 4.98
C ARG A 562 -2.97 26.27 5.51
N GLU A 563 -1.89 25.55 5.26
CA GLU A 563 -0.54 25.96 5.64
C GLU A 563 -0.10 27.23 4.93
N SER A 564 -0.38 27.34 3.64
CA SER A 564 -0.05 28.54 2.84
C SER A 564 -0.82 29.76 3.32
N TRP A 565 -2.10 29.63 3.68
CA TRP A 565 -2.88 30.70 4.30
C TRP A 565 -2.33 31.06 5.68
N LYS A 566 -2.01 30.09 6.54
CA LYS A 566 -1.37 30.35 7.85
C LYS A 566 -0.01 31.06 7.70
N ARG A 567 0.81 30.68 6.73
CA ARG A 567 2.07 31.38 6.39
C ARG A 567 1.80 32.80 5.91
N ALA A 568 0.79 33.01 5.06
CA ALA A 568 0.40 34.32 4.57
C ALA A 568 -0.14 35.23 5.69
N VAL A 569 -0.90 34.69 6.65
CA VAL A 569 -1.35 35.40 7.85
C VAL A 569 -0.17 35.79 8.73
N ALA A 570 0.74 34.86 9.01
CA ALA A 570 1.95 35.14 9.79
C ALA A 570 2.83 36.23 9.11
N GLN A 571 2.92 36.20 7.78
CA GLN A 571 3.64 37.21 7.00
C GLN A 571 2.92 38.57 6.97
N ALA A 572 1.59 38.58 6.96
CA ALA A 572 0.81 39.82 7.04
C ALA A 572 0.97 40.47 8.43
N HIS A 573 0.92 39.67 9.49
CA HIS A 573 1.19 40.10 10.87
C HIS A 573 2.60 40.70 11.02
N SER A 574 3.63 40.05 10.48
CA SER A 574 5.00 40.57 10.57
C SER A 574 5.24 41.85 9.76
N LYS A 575 4.39 42.12 8.77
CA LYS A 575 4.44 43.34 7.94
C LYS A 575 3.46 44.42 8.40
N GLY A 576 2.66 44.18 9.44
CA GLY A 576 1.65 45.13 9.92
C GLY A 576 0.49 45.37 8.93
N ILE A 577 0.24 44.41 8.04
CA ILE A 577 -0.82 44.49 7.01
C ILE A 577 -1.99 43.61 7.44
N ALA A 578 -3.21 43.98 7.05
CA ALA A 578 -4.40 43.17 7.28
C ALA A 578 -4.20 41.74 6.70
N PRO A 579 -4.54 40.69 7.47
CA PRO A 579 -4.40 39.32 7.00
C PRO A 579 -5.28 39.07 5.77
N PRO A 580 -4.85 38.21 4.83
CA PRO A 580 -5.68 37.85 3.70
C PRO A 580 -7.01 37.26 4.20
N PRO A 581 -8.14 37.61 3.57
CA PRO A 581 -9.44 37.07 3.95
C PRO A 581 -9.36 35.55 3.98
N ARG A 582 -9.93 34.95 5.03
CA ARG A 582 -10.02 33.49 5.13
C ARG A 582 -10.77 33.02 3.88
N GLU A 583 -10.12 32.22 3.03
CA GLU A 583 -10.83 31.53 1.96
C GLU A 583 -12.01 30.82 2.61
N ASN A 584 -13.23 31.21 2.21
CA ASN A 584 -14.42 30.51 2.62
C ASN A 584 -14.34 29.13 1.98
N PHE A 585 -13.88 28.12 2.73
CA PHE A 585 -13.98 26.70 2.36
C PHE A 585 -15.45 26.22 2.40
N ARG A 586 -16.41 27.10 2.08
CA ARG A 586 -17.81 26.78 1.88
C ARG A 586 -18.06 26.74 0.38
N ASP A 587 -17.65 25.63 -0.20
CA ASP A 587 -18.36 25.03 -1.32
C ASP A 587 -18.55 23.57 -0.95
N ASP A 588 -19.45 23.34 0.01
CA ASP A 588 -19.92 22.01 0.32
C ASP A 588 -20.90 21.65 -0.80
N GLY A 589 -20.41 20.93 -1.80
CA GLY A 589 -21.28 20.10 -2.62
C GLY A 589 -22.21 19.25 -1.73
N PRO A 590 -23.31 18.73 -2.31
CA PRO A 590 -24.27 17.90 -1.57
C PRO A 590 -23.53 16.84 -0.74
N ASP A 591 -23.96 16.62 0.51
CA ASP A 591 -23.34 15.65 1.43
C ASP A 591 -23.25 14.29 0.73
N PRO A 592 -22.04 13.78 0.39
CA PRO A 592 -21.91 12.51 -0.32
C PRO A 592 -22.41 11.33 0.55
N PHE A 593 -22.61 11.55 1.85
CA PHE A 593 -23.19 10.58 2.77
C PHE A 593 -24.71 10.73 2.95
N ALA A 594 -25.38 11.61 2.21
CA ALA A 594 -26.82 11.85 2.35
C ALA A 594 -27.67 10.58 2.11
N ALA A 595 -27.17 9.66 1.29
CA ALA A 595 -27.81 8.35 1.06
C ALA A 595 -27.76 7.42 2.28
N GLY A 596 -26.94 7.71 3.29
CA GLY A 596 -26.78 6.92 4.52
C GLY A 596 -25.90 5.66 4.35
N GLY A 597 -25.89 5.04 3.17
CA GLY A 597 -25.13 3.84 2.86
C GLY A 597 -25.22 3.41 1.38
N PRO A 598 -24.68 2.23 1.03
CA PRO A 598 -24.85 1.66 -0.31
C PRO A 598 -26.33 1.31 -0.58
N PRO A 599 -26.71 1.02 -1.85
CA PRO A 599 -28.10 0.73 -2.20
C PRO A 599 -28.73 -0.35 -1.30
N GLY A 600 -29.85 -0.06 -0.66
CA GLY A 600 -30.57 -1.01 0.19
C GLY A 600 -29.89 -1.38 1.52
N TYR A 601 -28.95 -0.56 2.02
CA TYR A 601 -28.24 -0.81 3.28
C TYR A 601 -29.16 -0.94 4.51
N ASP A 602 -30.36 -0.35 4.45
CA ASP A 602 -31.41 -0.43 5.45
C ASP A 602 -32.02 -1.84 5.59
N HIS A 603 -31.82 -2.69 4.58
CA HIS A 603 -32.21 -4.10 4.58
C HIS A 603 -31.07 -5.05 5.01
N LEU A 604 -29.90 -4.53 5.36
CA LEU A 604 -28.84 -5.36 5.91
C LEU A 604 -29.29 -5.94 7.25
N PRO A 605 -29.14 -7.25 7.47
CA PRO A 605 -29.47 -7.84 8.74
C PRO A 605 -28.56 -7.26 9.83
N THR A 606 -29.07 -7.21 11.06
CA THR A 606 -28.32 -6.84 12.27
C THR A 606 -28.62 -7.80 13.42
N THR A 607 -29.06 -9.02 13.08
CA THR A 607 -29.58 -10.03 14.01
C THR A 607 -28.47 -10.81 14.69
N SER A 608 -27.54 -11.35 13.92
CA SER A 608 -26.38 -12.09 14.42
C SER A 608 -25.17 -11.17 14.64
N THR A 609 -24.15 -11.66 15.33
CA THR A 609 -22.91 -10.91 15.55
C THR A 609 -22.20 -10.64 14.23
N TRP A 610 -22.17 -11.64 13.35
CA TRP A 610 -21.69 -11.52 11.98
C TRP A 610 -22.48 -10.46 11.21
N ASP A 611 -23.81 -10.46 11.29
CA ASP A 611 -24.64 -9.49 10.57
C ASP A 611 -24.30 -8.05 10.98
N LYS A 612 -24.15 -7.82 12.29
CA LYS A 612 -23.72 -6.52 12.84
C LYS A 612 -22.32 -6.12 12.37
N LEU A 613 -21.37 -7.05 12.35
CA LEU A 613 -20.02 -6.79 11.84
C LEU A 613 -20.05 -6.51 10.33
N ALA A 614 -20.79 -7.29 9.56
CA ALA A 614 -20.96 -7.11 8.12
C ALA A 614 -21.59 -5.74 7.81
N TYR A 615 -22.59 -5.32 8.59
CA TYR A 615 -23.17 -3.98 8.52
C TYR A 615 -22.10 -2.88 8.70
N MET A 616 -21.26 -3.00 9.74
CA MET A 616 -20.18 -2.05 9.99
C MET A 616 -19.15 -2.02 8.85
N ILE A 617 -18.77 -3.19 8.31
CA ILE A 617 -17.82 -3.30 7.20
C ILE A 617 -18.38 -2.62 5.95
N VAL A 618 -19.60 -2.98 5.55
CA VAL A 618 -20.24 -2.48 4.33
C VAL A 618 -20.37 -0.96 4.38
N LEU A 619 -20.85 -0.40 5.49
CA LEU A 619 -20.96 1.05 5.65
C LEU A 619 -19.60 1.73 5.72
N THR A 620 -18.62 1.16 6.41
CA THR A 620 -17.28 1.77 6.48
C THR A 620 -16.60 1.78 5.12
N HIS A 621 -16.69 0.69 4.37
CA HIS A 621 -16.13 0.61 3.01
C HIS A 621 -16.85 1.57 2.06
N TRP A 622 -18.16 1.67 2.13
CA TRP A 622 -18.92 2.65 1.35
C TRP A 622 -18.55 4.09 1.72
N ARG A 623 -18.44 4.42 3.01
CA ARG A 623 -18.00 5.75 3.48
C ARG A 623 -16.59 6.09 2.98
N CYS A 624 -15.68 5.13 2.99
CA CYS A 624 -14.35 5.28 2.39
C CYS A 624 -14.41 5.43 0.87
N PHE A 625 -15.31 4.72 0.19
CA PHE A 625 -15.52 4.83 -1.25
C PHE A 625 -16.07 6.20 -1.66
N GLN A 626 -16.85 6.86 -0.79
CA GLN A 626 -17.35 8.23 -1.02
C GLN A 626 -16.29 9.32 -0.78
N ALA A 627 -15.13 8.99 -0.19
CA ALA A 627 -14.08 9.96 0.14
C ALA A 627 -13.55 10.78 -1.06
N PRO A 628 -13.43 10.26 -2.29
CA PRO A 628 -13.04 11.03 -3.48
C PRO A 628 -14.06 12.11 -3.89
N HIS A 629 -15.28 12.08 -3.33
CA HIS A 629 -16.33 13.07 -3.58
C HIS A 629 -16.35 14.20 -2.53
N LEU A 630 -15.34 14.27 -1.64
CA LEU A 630 -15.09 15.34 -0.65
C LEU A 630 -14.05 16.34 -1.15
#